data_AF-A0A2T6C622-F1
#
_entry.id   AF-A0A2T6C622-F1
#
_cell.length_a   1.000
_cell.length_b   1.000
_cell.length_c   1.000
_cell.angle_alpha   90.00
_cell.angle_beta   90.00
_cell.angle_gamma   90.00
#
_symmetry.space_group_name_H-M   'P 1'
#
loop_
_entity.id
_entity.type
_entity.pdbx_description
1 polymer ?
#
loop_
_entity_poly.entity_id
_entity_poly.type
_entity_poly.pdbx_seq_one_letter_code
_entity_poly.pdbx_strand_id
1 'polypeptide(L)'
;MLKNKYCKVGDRPVKGIQSKEGFGVYVFNWETGNFDLDLGYLEKIYFGSMDDVEELTKEEFEIYTKRLRAEFKKQKKLHKFVKLF
;
A
#
# COMPACT_ATOMS: atom_id res chain seq x y z
N MET A 1 4.74 16.54 -15.45
CA MET A 1 3.59 16.07 -14.64
C MET A 1 3.94 14.70 -14.10
N LEU A 2 3.88 14.53 -12.77
CA LEU A 2 4.11 13.24 -12.12
C LEU A 2 2.83 12.43 -12.24
N LYS A 3 2.87 11.31 -12.96
CA LYS A 3 1.71 10.44 -13.07
C LYS A 3 1.46 9.72 -11.74
N ASN A 4 0.21 9.29 -11.54
CA ASN A 4 -0.10 8.34 -10.46
C ASN A 4 0.80 7.12 -10.62
N LYS A 5 1.42 6.69 -9.53
CA LYS A 5 2.29 5.52 -9.49
C LYS A 5 1.68 4.48 -8.56
N TYR A 6 1.70 3.24 -8.99
CA TYR A 6 1.35 2.08 -8.16
C TYR A 6 2.60 1.25 -8.01
N CYS A 7 3.02 1.04 -6.77
CA CYS A 7 4.29 0.40 -6.47
C CYS A 7 4.10 -0.61 -5.33
N LYS A 8 5.05 -1.54 -5.25
CA LYS A 8 5.26 -2.43 -4.13
C LYS A 8 6.67 -2.14 -3.62
N VAL A 9 6.78 -1.80 -2.34
CA VAL A 9 8.07 -1.59 -1.67
C VAL A 9 8.27 -2.75 -0.71
N GLY A 10 9.14 -3.70 -1.08
CA GLY A 10 9.19 -5.02 -0.47
C GLY A 10 7.84 -5.75 -0.62
N ASP A 11 7.11 -5.96 0.46
CA ASP A 11 5.74 -6.52 0.46
C ASP A 11 4.64 -5.49 0.74
N ARG A 12 5.00 -4.21 0.83
CA ARG A 12 4.03 -3.16 1.17
C ARG A 12 3.54 -2.45 -0.09
N PRO A 13 2.22 -2.48 -0.39
CA PRO A 13 1.68 -1.67 -1.45
C PRO A 13 1.75 -0.18 -1.12
N VAL A 14 2.21 0.61 -2.10
CA VAL A 14 2.33 2.05 -2.04
C VAL A 14 1.72 2.66 -3.30
N LYS A 15 0.88 3.70 -3.17
CA LYS A 15 0.34 4.45 -4.30
C LYS A 15 0.67 5.94 -4.18
N GLY A 16 1.30 6.49 -5.21
CA GLY A 16 1.46 7.93 -5.39
C GLY A 16 0.28 8.48 -6.17
N ILE A 17 -0.39 9.50 -5.63
CA ILE A 17 -1.50 10.19 -6.27
C ILE A 17 -1.10 11.66 -6.46
N GLN A 18 -1.17 12.14 -7.70
CA GLN A 18 -1.07 13.57 -8.01
C GLN A 18 -2.46 14.07 -8.45
N SER A 19 -2.98 15.06 -7.74
CA SER A 19 -4.23 15.74 -8.06
C SER A 19 -4.00 17.25 -8.23
N LYS A 20 -5.06 18.00 -8.54
CA LYS A 20 -5.01 19.48 -8.60
C LYS A 20 -4.80 20.12 -7.22
N GLU A 21 -5.17 19.41 -6.16
CA GLU A 21 -5.11 19.90 -4.78
C GLU A 21 -3.76 19.60 -4.11
N GLY A 22 -2.96 18.73 -4.72
CA GLY A 22 -1.63 18.42 -4.24
C GLY A 22 -1.18 17.01 -4.59
N PHE A 23 -0.21 16.54 -3.83
CA PHE A 23 0.44 15.27 -4.02
C PHE A 23 0.39 14.47 -2.72
N GLY A 24 0.08 13.18 -2.82
CA GLY A 24 0.01 12.29 -1.67
C GLY A 24 0.56 10.91 -1.97
N VAL A 25 1.29 10.34 -1.02
CA VAL A 25 1.76 8.95 -1.06
C VAL A 25 1.02 8.17 0.00
N TYR A 26 0.29 7.15 -0.44
CA TYR A 26 -0.52 6.35 0.44
C TYR A 26 0.05 4.94 0.56
N VAL A 27 0.25 4.51 1.79
CA VAL A 27 0.97 3.29 2.13
C VAL A 27 0.06 2.36 2.93
N PHE A 28 0.09 1.07 2.61
CA PHE A 28 -0.74 0.10 3.33
C PHE A 28 -0.25 -0.09 4.77
N ASN A 29 -1.14 0.12 5.72
CA ASN A 29 -0.92 -0.08 7.14
C ASN A 29 -1.41 -1.47 7.56
N TRP A 30 -0.49 -2.31 8.03
CA TRP A 30 -0.76 -3.69 8.45
C TRP A 30 -1.59 -3.82 9.73
N GLU A 31 -1.61 -2.80 10.58
CA GLU A 31 -2.39 -2.80 11.82
C GLU A 31 -3.86 -2.49 11.56
N THR A 32 -4.13 -1.59 10.63
CA THR A 32 -5.49 -1.10 10.32
C THR A 32 -6.09 -1.78 9.10
N GLY A 33 -5.26 -2.24 8.15
CA GLY A 33 -5.67 -2.73 6.84
C GLY A 33 -6.06 -1.61 5.86
N ASN A 34 -5.77 -0.36 6.21
CA ASN A 34 -6.07 0.84 5.43
C ASN A 34 -4.83 1.42 4.77
N PHE A 35 -5.03 2.45 3.94
CA PHE A 35 -3.96 3.20 3.32
C PHE A 35 -3.83 4.54 4.03
N ASP A 36 -2.68 4.79 4.64
CA ASP A 36 -2.38 6.03 5.35
C ASP A 36 -1.43 6.89 4.52
N LEU A 37 -1.57 8.22 4.66
CA LEU A 37 -0.67 9.16 4.00
C LEU A 37 0.71 9.10 4.66
N ASP A 38 1.73 8.74 3.90
CA ASP A 38 3.12 8.68 4.36
C ASP A 38 4.05 9.19 3.26
N LEU A 39 4.44 10.46 3.39
CA LEU A 39 5.33 11.12 2.45
C LEU A 39 6.78 10.61 2.56
N GLY A 40 7.15 9.82 3.56
CA GLY A 40 8.48 9.20 3.66
C GLY A 40 8.77 8.21 2.53
N TYR A 41 7.74 7.74 1.82
CA TYR A 41 7.86 6.90 0.64
C TYR A 41 7.97 7.68 -0.68
N LEU A 42 7.80 9.01 -0.65
CA LEU A 42 7.87 9.87 -1.83
C LEU A 42 9.22 9.73 -2.53
N GLU A 43 10.31 9.80 -1.77
CA GLU A 43 11.66 9.66 -2.33
C GLU A 43 11.85 8.28 -2.98
N LYS A 44 11.39 7.23 -2.29
CA LYS A 44 11.54 5.84 -2.73
C LYS A 44 10.88 5.58 -4.09
N ILE A 45 9.63 6.00 -4.25
CA ILE A 45 8.84 5.65 -5.45
C ILE A 45 9.06 6.59 -6.65
N TYR A 46 9.59 7.79 -6.43
CA TYR A 46 9.81 8.78 -7.49
C TYR A 46 11.29 9.02 -7.84
N PHE A 47 12.19 8.91 -6.86
CA PHE A 47 13.61 9.19 -7.04
C PHE A 47 14.47 7.92 -7.04
N GLY A 48 13.86 6.75 -6.80
CA GLY A 48 14.50 5.45 -7.02
C GLY A 48 15.64 5.15 -6.05
N SER A 49 15.59 5.72 -4.84
CA SER A 49 16.69 5.60 -3.87
C SER A 49 16.79 4.22 -3.19
N MET A 50 15.98 3.23 -3.57
CA MET A 50 16.00 1.88 -2.99
C MET A 50 15.74 0.80 -4.03
N ASP A 51 16.54 -0.28 -3.98
CA ASP A 51 16.48 -1.44 -4.89
C ASP A 51 15.20 -2.29 -4.77
N ASP A 52 14.35 -2.02 -3.77
CA ASP A 52 13.17 -2.85 -3.44
C ASP A 52 11.84 -2.28 -3.94
N VAL A 53 11.85 -1.40 -4.95
CA VAL A 53 10.64 -0.81 -5.53
C VAL A 53 10.26 -1.51 -6.83
N GLU A 54 9.16 -2.25 -6.79
CA GLU A 54 8.54 -2.86 -7.96
C GLU A 54 7.37 -1.97 -8.41
N GLU A 55 7.42 -1.44 -9.63
CA GLU A 55 6.29 -0.72 -10.22
C GLU A 55 5.25 -1.71 -10.74
N LEU A 56 3.99 -1.44 -10.42
CA LEU A 56 2.84 -2.25 -10.80
C LEU A 56 1.92 -1.45 -11.72
N THR A 57 1.17 -2.15 -12.57
CA THR A 57 -0.02 -1.58 -13.18
C THR A 57 -1.09 -1.31 -12.11
N LYS A 58 -2.08 -0.48 -12.47
CA LYS A 58 -3.20 -0.20 -11.58
C LYS A 58 -3.96 -1.49 -11.25
N GLU A 59 -4.17 -2.33 -12.25
CA GLU A 59 -4.90 -3.58 -12.16
C GLU A 59 -4.18 -4.58 -11.25
N GLU A 60 -2.86 -4.74 -11.42
CA GLU A 60 -2.04 -5.59 -10.54
C GLU A 60 -2.07 -5.09 -9.10
N PHE A 61 -1.95 -3.78 -8.90
CA PHE A 61 -2.04 -3.18 -7.58
C PHE A 61 -3.41 -3.42 -6.93
N GLU A 62 -4.50 -3.29 -7.67
CA GLU A 62 -5.85 -3.57 -7.18
C GLU A 62 -6.04 -5.05 -6.80
N ILE A 63 -5.54 -5.98 -7.62
CA ILE A 63 -5.59 -7.42 -7.32
C ILE A 63 -4.77 -7.71 -6.06
N TYR A 64 -3.56 -7.18 -5.99
CA TYR A 64 -2.66 -7.38 -4.86
C TYR A 64 -3.26 -6.85 -3.55
N THR A 65 -3.77 -5.62 -3.56
CA THR A 65 -4.40 -5.01 -2.37
C THR A 65 -5.69 -5.70 -1.95
N LYS A 66 -6.49 -6.21 -2.89
CA LYS A 66 -7.66 -7.04 -2.58
C LYS A 66 -7.27 -8.32 -1.84
N ARG A 67 -6.21 -8.99 -2.29
CA ARG A 67 -5.68 -10.19 -1.64
C ARG A 67 -5.22 -9.91 -0.21
N LEU A 68 -4.40 -8.87 -0.01
CA LEU A 68 -3.90 -8.50 1.32
C LEU A 68 -5.03 -8.16 2.30
N ARG A 69 -6.04 -7.42 1.83
CA ARG A 69 -7.22 -7.10 2.66
C ARG A 69 -8.02 -8.34 3.03
N ALA A 70 -8.15 -9.30 2.13
CA ALA A 70 -8.82 -10.56 2.41
C ALA A 70 -8.04 -11.38 3.47
N GLU A 71 -6.72 -11.44 3.34
CA GLU A 71 -5.84 -12.10 4.32
C GLU A 71 -5.89 -11.43 5.69
N PHE A 72 -5.83 -10.09 5.74
CA PHE A 72 -5.97 -9.32 6.98
C PHE A 72 -7.32 -9.57 7.68
N LYS A 73 -8.43 -9.59 6.93
CA LYS A 73 -9.76 -9.93 7.47
C LYS A 73 -9.82 -11.33 8.06
N LYS A 74 -9.22 -12.31 7.39
CA LYS A 74 -9.13 -13.70 7.90
C LYS A 74 -8.34 -13.75 9.20
N GLN A 75 -7.18 -13.10 9.27
CA GLN A 75 -6.35 -13.06 10.47
C GLN A 75 -7.06 -12.37 11.64
N LYS A 76 -7.72 -11.22 11.43
CA LYS A 76 -8.52 -10.57 12.48
C LYS A 76 -9.65 -11.47 13.00
N LYS A 77 -10.33 -12.20 12.11
CA LYS A 77 -11.39 -13.15 12.52
C LYS A 77 -10.82 -14.29 13.36
N LEU A 78 -9.69 -14.87 12.95
CA LEU A 78 -9.02 -15.93 13.69
C LEU A 78 -8.57 -15.44 15.08
N HIS A 79 -7.93 -14.27 15.15
CA HIS A 79 -7.47 -13.68 16.41
C HIS A 79 -8.63 -13.33 17.36
N LYS A 80 -9.78 -12.90 16.82
CA LYS A 80 -11.02 -12.72 17.61
C LYS A 80 -11.55 -14.04 18.15
N PHE A 81 -11.48 -15.12 17.37
CA PHE A 81 -11.97 -16.43 17.76
C PHE A 81 -11.11 -17.06 18.87
N VAL A 82 -9.78 -16.93 18.79
CA VAL A 82 -8.86 -17.46 19.81
C VAL A 82 -8.98 -16.73 21.15
N LYS A 83 -9.36 -15.44 21.16
CA LYS A 83 -9.60 -14.68 22.41
C LYS A 83 -10.91 -15.01 23.13
N LEU A 84 -11.77 -15.85 22.54
CA LEU A 84 -13.08 -16.22 23.09
C LEU A 84 -13.08 -17.60 23.77
N PHE A 85 -11.93 -18.28 23.81
CA PHE A 85 -11.70 -19.55 24.51
C PHE A 85 -10.54 -19.37 25.50
#